data_AF-A0A4Y2ULU2-F1
#
_entry.id   AF-A0A4Y2ULU2-F1
#
_cell.length_a   1.000
_cell.length_b   1.000
_cell.length_c   1.000
_cell.angle_alpha   90.00
_cell.angle_beta   90.00
_cell.angle_gamma   90.00
#
_symmetry.space_group_name_H-M   'P 1'
#
loop_
_entity.id
_entity.type
_entity.pdbx_description
1 polymer ?
#
loop_
_entity_poly.entity_id
_entity_poly.type
_entity_poly.pdbx_seq_one_letter_code
_entity_poly.pdbx_strand_id
1 'polypeptide(L)'
;MHRILIPVLSKLSHDNPTKWFKHVPTVQRVINSSTSRSTKYTPFELMMGTKMKNKEDIKVNEVLHEEYLNHLMHERDEMRNDAKKNILKVQEKNRRNYDKKRKKAHQWETSLQFSERSLGLASSCDQNSTDLTK
;
A
#
# COMPACT_ATOMS: atom_id res chain seq x y z
N MET A 1 13.10 -10.22 12.34
CA MET A 1 13.57 -10.15 13.76
C MET A 1 14.21 -8.82 14.11
N HIS A 2 15.29 -8.38 13.43
CA HIS A 2 15.94 -7.09 13.75
C HIS A 2 14.97 -5.88 13.74
N ARG A 3 14.02 -5.87 12.80
CA ARG A 3 13.00 -4.81 12.67
C ARG A 3 12.07 -4.68 13.89
N ILE A 4 11.89 -5.74 14.68
CA ILE A 4 10.98 -5.76 15.85
C ILE A 4 11.74 -5.43 17.15
N LEU A 5 13.04 -5.76 17.22
CA LEU A 5 13.83 -5.59 18.44
C LEU A 5 13.98 -4.12 18.86
N ILE A 6 14.26 -3.22 17.90
CA ILE A 6 14.47 -1.80 18.19
C ILE A 6 13.18 -1.14 18.72
N PRO A 7 12.01 -1.28 18.07
CA PRO A 7 10.76 -0.76 18.60
C PRO A 7 10.39 -1.32 19.98
N VAL A 8 10.53 -2.63 20.19
CA VAL A 8 10.23 -3.28 21.49
C VAL A 8 11.12 -2.70 22.59
N LEU A 9 12.44 -2.62 22.38
CA LEU A 9 13.36 -2.06 23.36
C LEU A 9 13.08 -0.57 23.62
N SER A 10 12.72 0.19 22.58
CA SER A 10 12.36 1.60 22.70
C SER A 10 11.10 1.80 23.55
N LYS A 11 10.05 1.00 23.31
CA LYS A 11 8.80 1.01 24.09
C LYS A 11 9.02 0.61 25.55
N LEU A 12 9.82 -0.43 25.79
CA LEU A 12 10.12 -0.89 27.16
C LEU A 12 10.98 0.12 27.94
N SER A 13 11.79 0.91 27.25
CA SER A 13 12.73 1.88 27.84
C SER A 13 12.22 3.31 27.77
N HIS A 14 10.92 3.52 27.51
CA HIS A 14 10.32 4.83 27.30
C HIS A 14 10.65 5.82 28.44
N ASP A 15 10.58 5.35 29.69
CA ASP A 15 10.84 6.16 30.88
C ASP A 15 12.33 6.49 31.07
N ASN A 16 13.23 5.61 30.60
CA ASN A 16 14.68 5.75 30.79
C ASN A 16 15.45 5.17 29.59
N PRO A 17 15.59 5.94 28.48
CA PRO A 17 16.19 5.43 27.24
C PRO A 17 17.63 4.95 27.38
N THR A 18 18.42 5.51 28.31
CA THR A 18 19.82 5.11 28.56
C THR A 18 19.95 3.73 29.23
N LYS A 19 18.87 3.19 29.77
CA LYS A 19 18.85 1.91 30.52
C LYS A 19 18.24 0.75 29.72
N TRP A 20 18.13 0.89 28.39
CA TRP A 20 17.52 -0.12 27.52
C TRP A 20 18.13 -1.51 27.65
N PHE A 21 19.44 -1.58 27.90
CA PHE A 21 20.18 -2.83 28.08
C PHE A 21 19.63 -3.72 29.20
N LYS A 22 18.94 -3.13 30.20
CA LYS A 22 18.29 -3.89 31.29
C LYS A 22 17.14 -4.76 30.79
N HIS A 23 16.50 -4.39 29.68
CA HIS A 23 15.37 -5.13 29.11
C HIS A 23 15.83 -6.25 28.17
N VAL A 24 17.07 -6.24 27.71
CA VAL A 24 17.62 -7.21 26.74
C VAL A 24 17.50 -8.66 27.22
N PRO A 25 17.90 -9.04 28.45
CA PRO A 25 17.80 -10.44 28.89
C PRO A 25 16.36 -10.94 28.90
N THR A 26 15.41 -10.09 29.27
CA THR A 26 13.99 -10.42 29.29
C THR A 26 13.45 -10.58 27.86
N VAL A 27 13.74 -9.65 26.95
CA VAL A 27 13.32 -9.72 25.55
C VAL A 27 13.91 -10.97 24.86
N GLN A 28 15.19 -11.25 25.08
CA GLN A 28 15.87 -12.44 24.55
C GLN A 28 15.20 -13.73 25.03
N ARG A 29 14.86 -13.81 26.32
CA ARG A 29 14.16 -14.94 26.91
C ARG A 29 12.79 -15.14 26.26
N VAL A 30 12.00 -14.08 26.15
CA VAL A 30 10.66 -14.14 25.53
C VAL A 30 10.78 -14.65 24.11
N ILE A 31 11.62 -14.03 23.27
CA ILE A 31 11.84 -14.43 21.87
C ILE A 31 12.24 -15.90 21.74
N ASN A 32 13.16 -16.37 22.58
CA ASN A 32 13.64 -17.76 22.51
C ASN A 32 12.59 -18.77 22.98
N SER A 33 11.62 -18.32 23.77
CA SER A 33 10.48 -19.13 24.24
C SER A 33 9.21 -18.95 23.41
N SER A 34 9.19 -18.03 22.44
CA SER A 34 8.03 -17.81 21.58
C SER A 34 7.99 -18.82 20.44
N THR A 35 6.85 -19.46 20.25
CA THR A 35 6.66 -20.47 19.20
C THR A 35 6.58 -19.82 17.82
N SER A 36 7.36 -20.32 16.87
CA SER A 36 7.25 -19.87 15.48
C SER A 36 6.10 -20.56 14.74
N ARG A 37 5.32 -19.81 13.96
CA ARG A 37 4.18 -20.35 13.20
C ARG A 37 4.59 -21.37 12.15
N SER A 38 5.75 -21.20 11.53
CA SER A 38 6.26 -22.04 10.44
C SER A 38 6.78 -23.39 10.93
N THR A 39 7.50 -23.39 12.05
CA THR A 39 8.12 -24.61 12.60
C THR A 39 7.29 -25.28 13.67
N LYS A 40 6.33 -24.58 14.29
CA LYS A 40 5.56 -25.03 15.47
C LYS A 40 6.38 -25.24 16.74
N TYR A 41 7.68 -24.93 16.71
CA TYR A 41 8.59 -25.03 17.85
C TYR A 41 9.18 -23.67 18.20
N THR A 42 9.63 -23.53 19.44
CA THR A 42 10.39 -22.36 19.90
C THR A 42 11.86 -22.46 19.45
N PRO A 43 12.57 -21.35 19.21
CA PRO A 43 14.01 -21.39 18.93
C PRO A 43 14.82 -22.15 20.00
N PHE A 44 14.43 -22.03 21.27
CA PHE A 44 15.07 -22.76 22.35
C PHE A 44 14.86 -24.27 22.26
N GLU A 45 13.62 -24.72 22.02
CA GLU A 45 13.33 -26.16 21.84
C GLU A 45 14.11 -26.73 20.66
N LEU A 46 14.22 -25.98 19.56
CA LEU A 46 14.98 -26.41 18.39
C LEU A 46 16.47 -26.57 18.69
N MET A 47 17.02 -25.74 19.57
CA MET A 47 18.44 -25.76 19.92
C MET A 47 18.76 -26.76 21.05
N MET A 48 17.87 -26.90 22.03
CA MET A 48 18.11 -27.65 23.27
C MET A 48 17.33 -28.96 23.37
N GLY A 49 16.42 -29.22 22.43
CA GLY A 49 15.56 -30.41 22.42
C GLY A 49 14.53 -30.47 23.55
N THR A 50 14.41 -29.42 24.37
CA THR A 50 13.55 -29.38 25.56
C THR A 50 12.83 -28.05 25.69
N LYS A 51 11.68 -28.06 26.37
CA LYS A 51 10.89 -26.84 26.60
C LYS A 51 11.57 -25.93 27.62
N MET A 52 11.63 -24.63 27.34
CA MET A 52 12.12 -23.65 28.30
C MET A 52 11.14 -23.55 29.48
N LYS A 53 11.65 -23.61 30.72
CA LYS A 53 10.88 -23.31 31.93
C LYS A 53 11.05 -21.83 32.27
N ASN A 54 10.01 -21.04 32.02
CA ASN A 54 10.02 -19.59 32.22
C ASN A 54 8.77 -19.12 32.97
N LYS A 55 8.92 -18.04 33.74
CA LYS A 55 7.76 -17.28 34.25
C LYS A 55 7.24 -16.43 33.10
N GLU A 56 5.94 -16.43 32.88
CA GLU A 56 5.32 -15.61 31.84
C GLU A 56 5.49 -14.12 32.18
N ASP A 57 6.17 -13.40 31.29
CA ASP A 57 6.32 -11.94 31.40
C ASP A 57 5.29 -11.30 30.47
N ILE A 58 4.06 -11.15 30.98
CA ILE A 58 2.86 -10.75 30.23
C ILE A 58 3.11 -9.44 29.47
N LYS A 59 3.70 -8.44 30.15
CA LYS A 59 3.95 -7.11 29.59
C LYS A 59 4.89 -7.15 28.38
N VAL A 60 6.00 -7.90 28.46
CA VAL A 60 6.95 -7.99 27.34
C VAL A 60 6.37 -8.77 26.18
N ASN A 61 5.56 -9.79 26.47
CA ASN A 61 4.89 -10.58 25.44
C ASN A 61 3.86 -9.75 24.66
N GLU A 62 3.06 -8.93 25.36
CA GLU A 62 2.10 -8.00 24.74
C GLU A 62 2.80 -7.00 23.81
N VAL A 63 3.83 -6.30 24.31
CA VAL A 63 4.59 -5.32 23.51
C VAL A 63 5.21 -6.00 22.28
N LEU A 64 5.75 -7.20 22.44
CA LEU A 64 6.36 -7.94 21.35
C LEU A 64 5.33 -8.39 20.31
N HIS A 65 4.15 -8.82 20.75
CA HIS A 65 3.06 -9.21 19.86
C HIS A 65 2.51 -8.01 19.08
N GLU A 66 2.31 -6.88 19.74
CA GLU A 66 1.87 -5.64 19.11
C GLU A 66 2.85 -5.19 18.02
N GLU A 67 4.15 -5.15 18.32
CA GLU A 67 5.18 -4.77 17.34
C GLU A 67 5.29 -5.75 16.17
N TYR A 68 5.09 -7.04 16.44
CA TYR A 68 5.02 -8.05 15.38
C TYR A 68 3.83 -7.80 14.44
N LEU A 69 2.65 -7.52 14.98
CA LEU A 69 1.45 -7.20 14.19
C LEU A 69 1.63 -5.91 13.39
N ASN A 70 2.15 -4.85 14.01
CA ASN A 70 2.43 -3.57 13.36
C ASN A 70 3.38 -3.75 12.18
N HIS A 71 4.45 -4.53 12.36
CA HIS A 71 5.38 -4.85 11.28
C HIS A 71 4.70 -5.57 10.11
N LEU A 72 3.89 -6.60 10.39
CA LEU A 72 3.14 -7.32 9.36
C LEU A 72 2.14 -6.41 8.63
N MET A 73 1.48 -5.50 9.35
CA MET A 73 0.57 -4.52 8.75
C MET A 73 1.31 -3.59 7.80
N HIS A 74 2.44 -3.05 8.23
CA HIS A 74 3.29 -2.20 7.41
C HIS A 74 3.75 -2.89 6.12
N GLU A 75 4.25 -4.13 6.20
CA GLU A 75 4.66 -4.89 5.01
C GLU A 75 3.49 -5.11 4.03
N ARG A 76 2.28 -5.40 4.54
CA ARG A 76 1.10 -5.52 3.69
C ARG A 76 0.73 -4.21 3.01
N ASP A 77 0.86 -3.09 3.70
CA ASP A 77 0.54 -1.78 3.14
C ASP A 77 1.56 -1.35 2.08
N GLU A 78 2.84 -1.65 2.29
CA GLU A 78 3.87 -1.50 1.26
C GLU A 78 3.52 -2.32 0.00
N MET A 79 3.21 -3.61 0.17
CA MET A 79 2.80 -4.48 -0.95
C MET A 79 1.56 -3.95 -1.69
N ARG A 80 0.55 -3.48 -0.95
CA ARG A 80 -0.65 -2.87 -1.56
C ARG A 80 -0.33 -1.60 -2.33
N ASN A 81 0.51 -0.73 -1.76
CA ASN A 81 0.92 0.50 -2.42
C ASN A 81 1.68 0.24 -3.71
N ASP A 82 2.56 -0.76 -3.71
CA ASP A 82 3.31 -1.12 -4.91
C ASP A 82 2.42 -1.77 -5.97
N ALA A 83 1.50 -2.65 -5.57
CA ALA A 83 0.48 -3.18 -6.48
C ALA A 83 -0.37 -2.06 -7.10
N LYS A 84 -0.81 -1.08 -6.28
CA LYS A 84 -1.57 0.08 -6.74
C LYS A 84 -0.79 0.89 -7.77
N LYS A 85 0.49 1.21 -7.51
CA LYS A 85 1.36 1.92 -8.46
C LYS A 85 1.49 1.16 -9.78
N ASN A 86 1.67 -0.17 -9.72
CA ASN A 86 1.81 -0.99 -10.91
C ASN A 86 0.52 -1.05 -11.73
N ILE A 87 -0.63 -1.20 -11.08
CA ILE A 87 -1.95 -1.16 -11.74
C ILE A 87 -2.15 0.19 -12.44
N LEU A 88 -1.86 1.31 -11.77
CA LEU A 88 -1.98 2.65 -12.35
C LEU A 88 -1.07 2.83 -13.59
N LYS A 89 0.17 2.33 -13.54
CA LYS A 89 1.08 2.34 -14.70
C LYS A 89 0.51 1.56 -15.88
N VAL A 90 -0.06 0.38 -15.63
CA VAL A 90 -0.69 -0.45 -16.68
C VAL A 90 -1.92 0.23 -17.25
N GLN A 91 -2.77 0.80 -16.40
CA GLN A 91 -3.97 1.52 -16.82
C GLN A 91 -3.62 2.73 -17.71
N GLU A 92 -2.61 3.52 -17.33
CA GLU A 92 -2.16 4.65 -18.14
C GLU A 92 -1.57 4.22 -19.48
N LYS A 93 -0.80 3.12 -19.51
CA LYS A 93 -0.30 2.53 -20.76
C LYS A 93 -1.45 2.06 -21.66
N ASN A 94 -2.45 1.41 -21.08
CA ASN A 94 -3.63 0.94 -21.79
C ASN A 94 -4.44 2.10 -22.37
N ARG A 95 -4.66 3.17 -21.58
CA ARG A 95 -5.32 4.40 -22.02
C ARG A 95 -4.62 5.01 -23.23
N ARG A 96 -3.30 5.22 -23.14
CA ARG A 96 -2.49 5.76 -24.25
C ARG A 96 -2.58 4.90 -25.51
N ASN A 97 -2.56 3.57 -25.35
CA ASN A 97 -2.65 2.65 -26.48
C ASN A 97 -4.04 2.68 -27.14
N TYR A 98 -5.10 2.76 -26.33
CA TYR A 98 -6.48 2.92 -26.80
C TYR A 98 -6.65 4.24 -27.55
N ASP A 99 -6.25 5.37 -26.96
CA ASP A 99 -6.37 6.70 -27.56
C ASP A 99 -5.65 6.78 -28.92
N LYS A 100 -4.48 6.13 -29.06
CA LYS A 100 -3.75 6.03 -30.34
C LYS A 100 -4.48 5.24 -31.41
N LYS A 101 -5.20 4.18 -31.04
CA LYS A 101 -5.87 3.26 -31.97
C LYS A 101 -7.34 3.62 -32.23
N ARG A 102 -7.89 4.56 -31.47
CA ARG A 102 -9.30 4.94 -31.54
C ARG A 102 -9.58 5.77 -32.79
N LYS A 103 -10.56 5.35 -33.60
CA LYS A 103 -11.12 6.17 -34.68
C LYS A 103 -11.99 7.29 -34.10
N LYS A 104 -11.95 8.49 -34.69
CA LYS A 104 -12.83 9.60 -34.28
C LYS A 104 -14.29 9.17 -34.40
N ALA A 105 -15.12 9.61 -33.45
CA ALA A 105 -16.55 9.35 -33.51
C ALA A 105 -17.11 9.93 -34.82
N HIS A 106 -17.96 9.16 -35.49
CA HIS A 106 -18.71 9.68 -36.63
C HIS A 106 -19.66 10.76 -36.08
N GLN A 107 -19.33 12.02 -36.35
CA GLN A 107 -20.26 13.11 -36.12
C GLN A 107 -21.38 12.91 -37.14
N TRP A 108 -22.58 12.64 -36.65
CA TRP A 108 -23.79 12.79 -37.44
C TRP A 108 -24.08 14.28 -37.47
N GLU A 109 -24.29 14.85 -38.67
CA GLU A 109 -24.87 16.19 -38.78
C GLU A 109 -26.14 16.18 -37.94
N THR A 110 -26.18 17.07 -36.94
CA THR A 110 -27.33 17.17 -36.06
C THR A 110 -28.54 17.43 -36.94
N SER A 111 -29.64 16.74 -36.66
CA SER A 111 -30.89 16.78 -37.44
C SER A 111 -31.45 18.20 -37.69
N LEU A 112 -30.92 19.21 -37.00
CA LEU A 112 -31.10 20.64 -37.26
C LEU A 112 -30.58 21.10 -38.64
N GLN A 113 -29.51 20.52 -39.18
CA GLN A 113 -29.03 20.82 -40.54
C GLN A 113 -29.86 20.14 -41.64
N PHE A 114 -30.53 19.03 -41.32
CA PHE A 114 -31.37 18.32 -42.27
C PHE A 114 -32.68 19.07 -42.57
N SER A 115 -33.26 19.78 -41.60
CA SER A 115 -34.45 20.59 -41.85
C SER A 115 -34.17 21.83 -42.69
N GLU A 116 -32.99 22.44 -42.54
CA GLU A 116 -32.59 23.60 -43.35
C GLU A 116 -32.31 23.21 -44.82
N ARG A 117 -31.73 22.03 -45.04
CA ARG A 117 -31.44 21.53 -46.40
C ARG A 117 -32.69 21.04 -47.15
N SER A 118 -33.69 20.51 -46.45
CA SER A 118 -34.97 20.08 -47.05
C SER A 118 -35.96 21.23 -47.31
N LEU A 119 -35.80 22.38 -46.66
CA LEU A 119 -36.70 23.53 -46.84
C LEU A 119 -36.21 24.56 -47.87
N GLY A 120 -35.06 24.33 -48.52
CA GLY A 120 -34.56 25.24 -49.56
C GLY A 120 -34.33 26.67 -49.09
N LEU A 121 -34.13 26.90 -47.79
CA LEU A 121 -33.80 28.21 -47.25
C LEU A 121 -32.29 28.41 -47.39
N ALA A 122 -31.89 29.11 -48.44
CA ALA A 122 -30.58 29.71 -48.51
C ALA A 122 -30.45 30.70 -47.34
N SER A 123 -29.85 30.28 -46.24
CA SER A 123 -29.39 31.22 -45.22
C SER A 123 -28.14 31.92 -45.76
N SER A 124 -28.39 32.98 -46.53
CA SER A 124 -27.46 34.09 -46.66
C SER A 124 -27.34 34.74 -45.29
N CYS A 125 -26.20 34.56 -44.65
CA CYS A 125 -25.62 35.54 -43.74
C CYS A 125 -24.12 35.35 -43.76
N ASP A 126 -23.46 36.15 -44.60
CA ASP A 126 -22.11 36.61 -44.33
C ASP A 126 -22.03 37.13 -42.89
N GLN A 127 -20.97 36.80 -42.17
CA GLN A 127 -19.89 37.78 -41.93
C GLN A 127 -18.79 37.17 -41.06
N ASN A 128 -17.58 37.34 -41.58
CA ASN A 128 -16.31 37.46 -40.87
C ASN A 128 -16.45 37.91 -39.41
N SER A 129 -15.72 37.26 -38.48
CA SER A 129 -14.88 38.01 -37.54
C SER A 129 -13.93 37.08 -36.78
N THR A 130 -12.64 37.38 -36.94
CA THR A 130 -11.59 37.36 -35.91
C THR A 130 -11.19 36.03 -35.28
N ASP A 131 -10.09 35.47 -35.79
CA ASP A 131 -8.76 35.60 -35.19
C ASP A 131 -8.62 35.50 -33.65
N LEU A 132 -7.51 34.88 -33.26
CA LEU A 132 -6.73 35.07 -32.01
C LEU A 132 -7.06 34.25 -30.74
N THR A 133 -6.08 33.35 -30.49
CA THR A 133 -5.25 33.22 -29.27
C THR A 133 -5.56 32.24 -28.14
N LYS A 134 -4.49 31.45 -27.90
CA LYS A 134 -3.97 30.84 -26.65
C LYS A 134 -4.41 29.43 -26.29
#